data_AF-A0A6N6S212-F1
#
_entry.id   AF-A0A6N6S212-F1
#
_cell.length_a   1.000
_cell.length_b   1.000
_cell.length_c   1.000
_cell.angle_alpha   90.00
_cell.angle_beta   90.00
_cell.angle_gamma   90.00
#
_symmetry.space_group_name_H-M   'P 1'
#
loop_
_entity.id
_entity.type
_entity.pdbx_description
1 polymer ?
#
loop_
_entity_poly.entity_id
_entity_poly.type
_entity_poly.pdbx_seq_one_letter_code
_entity_poly.pdbx_strand_id
1 'polypeptide(L)'
;MTVKLIDAYGAVVGPVVIDQIKQLAGRLRGIKVVHVNSTREGGGVSEILVRLLPFMNELGIESEWEVITGDAEFYQVTKSFHNALQGHAVKLPNSRLLLYEEVNRDNAE
;
A
#
# COMPACT_ATOMS: atom_id res chain seq x y z
N MET A 1 30.79 -7.26 -2.80
CA MET A 1 29.54 -6.92 -3.49
C MET A 1 28.41 -7.18 -2.51
N THR A 2 27.64 -6.16 -2.16
CA THR A 2 26.46 -6.35 -1.30
C THR A 2 25.46 -7.21 -2.07
N VAL A 3 25.09 -8.37 -1.52
CA VAL A 3 24.03 -9.20 -2.11
C VAL A 3 22.75 -8.40 -2.05
N LYS A 4 22.16 -8.18 -3.22
CA LYS A 4 20.87 -7.53 -3.41
C LYS A 4 19.77 -8.38 -2.76
N LEU A 5 18.84 -7.77 -2.02
CA LEU A 5 17.79 -8.47 -1.29
C LEU A 5 17.00 -9.40 -2.21
N ILE A 6 16.73 -8.97 -3.46
CA ILE A 6 15.95 -9.79 -4.39
C ILE A 6 16.69 -11.04 -4.87
N ASP A 7 18.02 -11.00 -4.94
CA ASP A 7 18.83 -12.12 -5.41
C ASP A 7 18.80 -13.30 -4.41
N ALA A 8 18.65 -12.99 -3.12
CA ALA A 8 18.51 -14.01 -2.07
C ALA A 8 17.25 -14.89 -2.26
N TYR A 9 16.20 -14.37 -2.91
CA TYR A 9 14.96 -15.12 -3.17
C TYR A 9 15.10 -16.11 -4.32
N GLY A 10 16.20 -16.07 -5.08
CA GLY A 10 16.51 -17.08 -6.09
C GLY A 10 16.59 -18.50 -5.52
N ALA A 11 16.90 -18.66 -4.23
CA ALA A 11 16.88 -19.97 -3.57
C ALA A 11 15.46 -20.57 -3.40
N VAL A 12 14.42 -19.72 -3.44
CA VAL A 12 13.02 -20.14 -3.27
C VAL A 12 12.33 -20.32 -4.61
N VAL A 13 12.49 -19.36 -5.53
CA VAL A 13 11.76 -19.31 -6.80
C VAL A 13 12.61 -19.67 -8.03
N GLY A 14 13.92 -19.87 -7.83
CA GLY A 14 14.88 -20.11 -8.91
C GLY A 14 15.37 -18.82 -9.58
N PRO A 15 16.57 -18.85 -10.19
CA PRO A 15 17.19 -17.67 -10.80
C PRO A 15 16.39 -17.11 -11.99
N VAL A 16 15.71 -17.98 -12.75
CA VAL A 16 14.93 -17.57 -13.94
C VAL A 16 13.81 -16.58 -13.57
N VAL A 17 13.11 -16.81 -12.45
CA VAL A 17 12.04 -15.91 -11.99
C VAL A 17 12.62 -14.56 -11.57
N ILE A 18 13.78 -14.56 -10.89
CA ILE A 18 14.47 -13.32 -10.50
C ILE A 18 14.88 -12.51 -11.73
N ASP A 19 15.42 -13.16 -12.76
CA ASP A 19 15.81 -12.50 -14.00
C ASP A 19 14.62 -11.91 -14.76
N GLN A 20 13.48 -12.61 -14.79
CA GLN A 20 12.23 -12.10 -15.35
C GLN A 20 11.74 -10.84 -14.61
N ILE A 21 11.74 -10.86 -13.28
CA ILE A 21 11.36 -9.69 -12.47
C ILE A 21 12.27 -8.50 -12.77
N LYS A 22 13.60 -8.72 -12.82
CA LYS A 22 14.57 -7.67 -13.16
C LYS A 22 14.34 -7.11 -14.57
N GLN A 23 14.04 -7.97 -15.54
CA GLN A 23 13.76 -7.55 -16.91
C GLN A 23 12.51 -6.66 -17.00
N LEU A 24 11.44 -7.03 -16.31
CA LEU A 24 10.20 -6.26 -16.27
C LEU A 24 10.41 -4.92 -15.55
N ALA A 25 11.04 -4.94 -14.38
CA ALA A 25 11.32 -3.73 -13.61
C ALA A 25 12.26 -2.76 -14.33
N GLY A 26 13.16 -3.28 -15.18
CA GLY A 26 14.03 -2.45 -16.03
C GLY A 26 13.26 -1.47 -16.93
N ARG A 27 12.04 -1.82 -17.36
CA ARG A 27 11.16 -0.94 -18.15
C ARG A 27 10.52 0.18 -17.33
N LEU A 28 10.51 0.03 -16.02
CA LEU A 28 9.90 0.93 -15.04
C LEU A 28 10.96 1.71 -14.25
N ARG A 29 12.24 1.64 -14.65
CA ARG A 29 13.32 2.30 -13.91
C ARG A 29 13.12 3.81 -13.90
N GLY A 30 13.23 4.42 -12.71
CA GLY A 30 13.08 5.85 -12.49
C GLY A 30 11.63 6.35 -12.46
N ILE A 31 10.63 5.47 -12.56
CA ILE A 31 9.26 5.88 -12.29
C ILE A 31 9.06 6.00 -10.78
N LYS A 32 8.23 6.98 -10.39
CA LYS A 32 7.76 7.14 -9.02
C LYS A 32 6.44 6.41 -8.81
N VAL A 33 6.38 5.52 -7.81
CA VAL A 33 5.17 4.82 -7.37
C VAL A 33 4.90 5.17 -5.92
N VAL A 34 3.73 5.76 -5.65
CA VAL A 34 3.30 6.07 -4.28
C VAL A 34 2.22 5.08 -3.87
N HIS A 35 2.49 4.34 -2.79
CA HIS A 35 1.50 3.48 -2.15
C HIS A 35 0.76 4.27 -1.09
N VAL A 36 -0.58 4.26 -1.11
CA VAL A 36 -1.41 4.96 -0.13
C VAL A 36 -2.33 3.95 0.56
N ASN A 37 -2.32 3.90 1.89
CA ASN A 37 -3.24 3.10 2.69
C ASN A 37 -3.60 3.81 4.01
N SER A 38 -4.27 3.11 4.93
CA SER A 38 -4.81 3.70 6.17
C SER A 38 -4.04 3.39 7.45
N THR A 39 -2.90 2.70 7.38
CA THR A 39 -2.07 2.43 8.57
C THR A 39 -0.67 1.99 8.18
N ARG A 40 0.35 2.38 8.96
CA ARG A 40 1.71 1.82 8.89
C ARG A 40 1.91 0.59 9.77
N GLU A 41 0.98 0.35 10.68
CA GLU A 41 1.10 -0.67 11.72
C GLU A 41 -0.12 -1.59 11.74
N GLY A 42 0.14 -2.89 11.89
CA GLY A 42 -0.91 -3.90 11.92
C GLY A 42 -1.53 -4.17 10.55
N GLY A 43 -2.05 -5.40 10.40
CA GLY A 43 -2.71 -5.87 9.19
C GLY A 43 -1.75 -6.32 8.09
N GLY A 44 -2.25 -7.18 7.19
CA GLY A 44 -1.44 -7.80 6.15
C GLY A 44 -0.90 -6.83 5.09
N VAL A 45 -1.60 -5.71 4.83
CA VAL A 45 -1.13 -4.71 3.85
C VAL A 45 0.16 -4.05 4.33
N SER A 46 0.22 -3.62 5.59
CA SER A 46 1.41 -3.00 6.18
C SER A 46 2.60 -3.98 6.17
N GLU A 47 2.35 -5.24 6.51
CA GLU A 47 3.38 -6.29 6.49
C GLU A 47 3.94 -6.52 5.08
N ILE A 48 3.07 -6.52 4.05
CA ILE A 48 3.49 -6.63 2.65
C ILE A 48 4.34 -5.42 2.25
N LEU A 49 3.89 -4.20 2.53
CA LEU A 49 4.59 -2.98 2.09
C LEU A 49 5.97 -2.83 2.73
N VAL A 50 6.13 -3.23 4.00
CA VAL A 50 7.44 -3.26 4.68
C VAL A 50 8.47 -4.12 3.92
N ARG A 51 8.04 -5.16 3.22
CA ARG A 51 8.93 -6.00 2.40
C ARG A 51 8.97 -5.59 0.93
N LEU A 52 7.85 -5.19 0.37
CA LEU A 52 7.70 -4.90 -1.06
C LEU A 52 8.47 -3.64 -1.47
N LEU A 53 8.39 -2.56 -0.70
CA LEU A 53 8.98 -1.28 -1.08
C LEU A 53 10.52 -1.33 -1.20
N PRO A 54 11.26 -2.01 -0.29
CA PRO A 54 12.69 -2.24 -0.49
C PRO A 54 13.02 -2.97 -1.81
N PHE A 55 12.24 -3.98 -2.20
CA PHE A 55 12.46 -4.67 -3.49
C PHE A 55 12.25 -3.74 -4.68
N MET A 56 11.16 -2.97 -4.67
CA MET A 56 10.85 -2.05 -5.76
C MET A 56 11.95 -0.99 -5.91
N ASN A 57 12.39 -0.40 -4.79
CA ASN A 57 13.50 0.56 -4.77
C ASN A 57 14.83 -0.06 -5.25
N GLU A 58 15.16 -1.29 -4.83
CA GLU A 58 16.36 -1.99 -5.26
C GLU A 58 16.38 -2.33 -6.77
N LEU A 59 15.19 -2.52 -7.35
CA LEU A 59 14.96 -2.70 -8.78
C LEU A 59 14.97 -1.39 -9.58
N GLY A 60 15.04 -0.24 -8.89
CA GLY A 60 15.10 1.09 -9.49
C GLY A 60 13.75 1.73 -9.74
N ILE A 61 12.70 1.27 -9.07
CA ILE A 61 11.37 1.91 -9.04
C ILE A 61 11.29 2.75 -7.77
N GLU A 62 11.22 4.07 -7.91
CA GLU A 62 11.20 5.01 -6.79
C GLU A 62 9.88 4.87 -6.03
N SER A 63 9.91 4.11 -4.94
CA SER A 63 8.70 3.66 -4.25
C SER A 63 8.59 4.29 -2.89
N GLU A 64 7.51 5.05 -2.70
CA GLU A 64 7.18 5.74 -1.45
C GLU A 64 5.88 5.19 -0.87
N TRP A 65 5.66 5.45 0.41
CA TRP A 65 4.48 5.01 1.12
C TRP A 65 3.94 6.11 1.98
N GLU A 66 2.71 6.53 1.67
CA GLU A 66 1.93 7.50 2.42
C GLU A 66 0.75 6.82 3.12
N VAL A 67 0.35 7.41 4.24
CA VAL A 67 -0.74 6.89 5.06
C VAL A 67 -1.74 7.98 5.34
N ILE A 68 -3.00 7.70 5.02
CA ILE A 68 -4.09 8.60 5.39
C ILE A 68 -4.23 8.62 6.90
N THR A 69 -4.48 9.81 7.43
CA THR A 69 -4.70 10.05 8.86
C THR A 69 -6.12 10.54 9.09
N GLY A 70 -6.67 10.22 10.24
CA GLY A 70 -8.02 10.61 10.62
C GLY A 70 -8.25 10.31 12.08
N ASP A 71 -9.30 10.87 12.64
CA ASP A 71 -9.70 10.60 14.02
C ASP A 71 -10.44 9.26 14.16
N ALA A 72 -10.83 8.93 15.39
CA ALA A 72 -11.56 7.70 15.66
C ALA A 72 -12.89 7.63 14.91
N GLU A 73 -13.57 8.76 14.69
CA GLU A 73 -14.86 8.78 14.00
C GLU A 73 -14.67 8.47 12.51
N PHE A 74 -13.66 9.05 11.87
CA PHE A 74 -13.26 8.73 10.49
C PHE A 74 -13.06 7.22 10.30
N TYR A 75 -12.30 6.57 11.18
CA TYR A 75 -12.07 5.13 11.08
C TYR A 75 -13.33 4.28 11.34
N GLN A 76 -14.29 4.77 12.12
CA GLN A 76 -15.60 4.10 12.24
C GLN A 76 -16.42 4.23 10.95
N VAL A 77 -16.31 5.35 10.23
CA VAL A 77 -16.95 5.53 8.92
C VAL A 77 -16.34 4.59 7.89
N THR A 78 -15.01 4.51 7.78
CA THR A 78 -14.36 3.62 6.81
C THR A 78 -14.66 2.14 7.10
N LYS A 79 -14.72 1.75 8.38
CA LYS A 79 -15.16 0.41 8.79
C LYS A 79 -16.62 0.12 8.42
N SER A 80 -17.48 1.13 8.52
CA SER A 80 -18.88 1.06 8.09
C SER A 80 -18.96 0.76 6.58
N PHE A 81 -18.14 1.41 5.75
CA PHE A 81 -18.05 1.09 4.32
C PHE A 81 -17.54 -0.32 4.06
N HIS A 82 -16.44 -0.72 4.72
CA HIS A 82 -15.89 -2.07 4.61
C HIS A 82 -16.95 -3.15 4.89
N ASN A 83 -17.71 -3.00 5.97
CA ASN A 83 -18.74 -3.96 6.36
C ASN A 83 -19.92 -3.97 5.37
N ALA A 84 -20.32 -2.79 4.87
CA ALA A 84 -21.37 -2.67 3.85
C ALA A 84 -20.97 -3.36 2.54
N LEU A 85 -19.72 -3.19 2.10
CA LEU A 85 -19.18 -3.89 0.92
C LEU A 85 -19.10 -5.41 1.12
N GLN A 86 -19.02 -5.87 2.37
CA GLN A 86 -19.13 -7.29 2.73
C GLN A 86 -20.58 -7.78 2.91
N GLY A 87 -21.57 -6.97 2.54
CA GLY A 87 -22.98 -7.35 2.55
C GLY A 87 -23.73 -7.08 3.87
N HIS A 88 -23.10 -6.40 4.84
CA HIS A 88 -23.80 -6.03 6.07
C HIS A 88 -24.71 -4.81 5.82
N ALA A 89 -25.90 -4.82 6.41
CA ALA A 89 -26.75 -3.64 6.42
C ALA A 89 -26.14 -2.58 7.34
N VAL A 90 -25.80 -1.41 6.78
CA VAL A 90 -25.21 -0.31 7.53
C VAL A 90 -26.03 0.96 7.28
N LYS A 91 -26.35 1.69 8.35
CA LYS A 91 -26.95 3.02 8.25
C LYS A 91 -25.84 4.06 8.34
N LEU A 92 -25.71 4.87 7.29
CA LEU A 92 -24.72 5.93 7.25
C LEU A 92 -25.41 7.29 7.02
N PRO A 93 -25.53 8.12 8.06
CA PRO A 93 -26.11 9.46 7.92
C PRO A 93 -25.19 10.37 7.08
N ASN A 94 -25.77 11.37 6.44
CA ASN A 94 -25.02 12.32 5.60
C ASN A 94 -23.88 13.02 6.34
N SER A 95 -24.02 13.27 7.65
CA SER A 95 -22.93 13.86 8.46
C SER A 95 -21.65 13.02 8.45
N ARG A 96 -21.77 11.69 8.43
CA ARG A 96 -20.61 10.78 8.35
C ARG A 96 -19.97 10.75 6.97
N LEU A 97 -20.78 10.94 5.92
CA LEU A 97 -20.25 11.09 4.56
C LEU A 97 -19.45 12.39 4.43
N LEU A 98 -19.99 13.49 4.95
CA LEU A 98 -19.29 14.78 4.97
C LEU A 98 -17.98 14.71 5.75
N LEU A 99 -17.98 14.09 6.94
CA LEU A 99 -16.75 13.86 7.70
C LEU A 99 -15.71 13.05 6.89
N TYR A 100 -16.14 11.99 6.22
CA TYR A 100 -15.24 11.20 5.38
C TYR A 100 -14.64 12.04 4.24
N GLU A 101 -15.46 12.84 3.56
CA GLU A 101 -15.01 13.70 2.46
C GLU A 101 -14.07 14.82 2.95
N GLU A 102 -14.35 15.43 4.11
CA GLU A 102 -13.52 16.45 4.73
C GLU A 102 -12.15 15.90 5.09
N VAL A 103 -12.08 14.80 5.85
CA VAL A 103 -10.80 14.19 6.23
C VAL A 103 -9.98 13.76 5.01
N ASN A 104 -10.61 13.21 3.96
CA ASN A 104 -9.87 12.85 2.74
C ASN A 104 -9.38 14.08 1.97
N ARG A 105 -10.08 15.22 2.05
CA ARG A 105 -9.63 16.48 1.46
C ARG A 105 -8.38 16.99 2.18
N ASP A 106 -8.39 16.95 3.51
CA ASP A 106 -7.23 17.37 4.33
C ASP A 106 -6.00 16.49 4.06
N ASN A 107 -6.19 15.18 3.81
CA ASN A 107 -5.09 14.27 3.46
C ASN A 107 -4.55 14.46 2.03
N ALA A 108 -5.29 15.17 1.17
CA ALA A 108 -4.90 15.40 -0.22
C ALA A 108 -4.09 16.69 -0.42
N GLU A 109 -4.01 17.55 0.60
CA GLU A 109 -3.17 18.75 0.64
C GLU A 109 -1.71 18.43 0.99
#